data_AF-A0A318QIX5-F1
#
_entry.id   AF-A0A318QIX5-F1
#
_cell.length_a   1.000
_cell.length_b   1.000
_cell.length_c   1.000
_cell.angle_alpha   90.00
_cell.angle_beta   90.00
_cell.angle_gamma   90.00
#
_symmetry.space_group_name_H-M   'P 1'
#
loop_
_entity.id
_entity.type
_entity.pdbx_description
1 polymer ?
#
loop_
_entity_poly.entity_id
_entity_poly.type
_entity_poly.pdbx_seq_one_letter_code
_entity_poly.pdbx_strand_id
1 'polypeptide(L)'
;MTGDTDDIIALRAALAAAEARAQVAELRASTAEIRATDAESRAASAEAQIAHLKHLIARMRQDRFGASSERGRRLLAQLELELEELETTLAEDAPENAVNPAVRATAPRSNRGRQPLRADLPRERVVIPAPTQCPCCGSVSSRRLTPC
;
A
#
# COMPACT_ATOMS: atom_id res chain seq x y z
N MET A 1 -64.65 -6.89 58.34
CA MET A 1 -63.38 -7.00 59.09
C MET A 1 -62.40 -7.95 58.41
N THR A 2 -62.82 -9.15 57.95
CA THR A 2 -61.93 -10.07 57.20
C THR A 2 -61.58 -9.56 55.80
N GLY A 3 -62.52 -8.95 55.08
CA GLY A 3 -62.29 -8.37 53.74
C GLY A 3 -61.12 -7.36 53.69
N ASP A 4 -61.08 -6.42 54.64
CA ASP A 4 -59.98 -5.44 54.72
C ASP A 4 -58.60 -6.10 54.92
N THR A 5 -58.55 -7.25 55.60
CA THR A 5 -57.30 -7.97 55.83
C THR A 5 -56.85 -8.72 54.57
N ASP A 6 -57.79 -9.32 53.85
CA ASP A 6 -57.54 -9.99 52.57
C ASP A 6 -57.08 -8.99 51.49
N ASP A 7 -57.67 -7.78 51.46
CA ASP A 7 -57.26 -6.70 50.57
C ASP A 7 -55.84 -6.20 50.86
N ILE A 8 -55.48 -6.06 52.13
CA ILE A 8 -54.11 -5.71 52.53
C ILE A 8 -53.10 -6.78 52.09
N ILE A 9 -53.46 -8.06 52.18
CA ILE A 9 -52.62 -9.17 51.71
C ILE A 9 -52.46 -9.10 50.19
N ALA A 10 -53.55 -8.89 49.45
CA ALA A 10 -53.53 -8.76 47.99
C ALA A 10 -52.65 -7.59 47.53
N LEU A 11 -52.75 -6.43 48.20
CA LEU A 11 -51.91 -5.27 47.90
C LEU A 11 -50.43 -5.52 48.17
N ARG A 12 -50.09 -6.20 49.28
CA ARG A 12 -48.71 -6.58 49.58
C ARG A 12 -48.14 -7.55 48.54
N ALA A 13 -48.94 -8.51 48.09
CA ALA A 13 -48.53 -9.44 47.03
C ALA A 13 -48.31 -8.70 45.70
N ALA A 14 -49.19 -7.76 45.36
CA ALA A 14 -49.05 -6.94 44.15
C ALA A 14 -47.79 -6.06 44.21
N LEU A 15 -47.50 -5.46 45.37
CA LEU A 15 -46.28 -4.66 45.58
C LEU A 15 -45.02 -5.53 45.43
N ALA A 16 -44.97 -6.69 46.08
CA ALA A 16 -43.84 -7.61 45.95
C ALA A 16 -43.62 -8.06 44.49
N ALA A 17 -44.71 -8.31 43.74
CA ALA A 17 -44.62 -8.63 42.32
C ALA A 17 -44.16 -7.44 41.46
N ALA A 18 -44.48 -6.20 41.85
CA ALA A 18 -43.97 -5.00 41.18
C ALA A 18 -42.48 -4.80 41.47
N GLU A 19 -42.05 -4.94 42.73
CA GLU A 19 -40.64 -4.84 43.14
C GLU A 19 -39.79 -5.91 42.47
N ALA A 20 -40.25 -7.16 42.41
CA ALA A 20 -39.54 -8.22 41.71
C ALA A 20 -39.37 -7.92 40.21
N ARG A 21 -40.41 -7.35 39.56
CA ARG A 21 -40.31 -6.93 38.16
C ARG A 21 -39.32 -5.77 37.98
N ALA A 22 -39.30 -4.81 38.91
CA ALA A 22 -38.36 -3.69 38.89
C ALA A 22 -36.91 -4.17 39.06
N GLN A 23 -36.62 -5.03 40.05
CA GLN A 23 -35.29 -5.60 40.26
C GLN A 23 -34.79 -6.36 39.03
N VAL A 24 -35.66 -7.17 38.42
CA VAL A 24 -35.29 -7.89 37.20
C VAL A 24 -35.03 -6.92 36.04
N ALA A 25 -35.77 -5.82 35.94
CA ALA A 25 -35.53 -4.79 34.93
C ALA A 25 -34.17 -4.08 35.16
N GLU A 26 -33.83 -3.74 36.40
CA GLU A 26 -32.55 -3.14 36.77
C GLU A 26 -31.36 -4.07 36.48
N LEU A 27 -31.48 -5.36 36.80
CA LEU A 27 -30.46 -6.36 36.46
C LEU A 27 -30.28 -6.51 34.94
N ARG A 28 -31.38 -6.45 34.18
CA ARG A 28 -31.30 -6.47 32.71
C ARG A 28 -30.67 -5.20 32.14
N ALA A 29 -30.97 -4.04 32.72
CA ALA A 29 -30.38 -2.77 32.30
C ALA A 29 -28.86 -2.75 32.57
N SER A 30 -28.44 -3.05 33.79
CA SER A 30 -27.01 -3.13 34.16
C SER A 30 -26.23 -4.16 33.32
N THR A 31 -26.79 -5.35 33.09
CA THR A 31 -26.15 -6.34 32.21
C THR A 31 -26.13 -5.93 30.74
N ALA A 32 -27.08 -5.10 30.28
CA ALA A 32 -27.04 -4.54 28.94
C ALA A 32 -25.97 -3.45 28.82
N GLU A 33 -25.82 -2.59 29.83
CA GLU A 33 -24.78 -1.56 29.91
C GLU A 33 -23.38 -2.19 29.87
N ILE A 34 -23.11 -3.19 30.72
CA ILE A 34 -21.82 -3.90 30.73
C ILE A 34 -21.51 -4.52 29.36
N ARG A 35 -22.51 -5.13 28.72
CA ARG A 35 -22.33 -5.72 27.38
C ARG A 35 -22.05 -4.65 26.31
N ALA A 36 -22.68 -3.49 26.41
CA ALA A 36 -22.42 -2.37 25.50
C ALA A 36 -20.99 -1.84 25.68
N THR A 37 -20.55 -1.59 26.91
CA THR A 37 -19.18 -1.11 27.18
C THR A 37 -18.12 -2.13 26.76
N ASP A 38 -18.37 -3.42 26.95
CA ASP A 38 -17.48 -4.49 26.49
C ASP A 38 -17.40 -4.53 24.96
N ALA A 39 -18.53 -4.36 24.27
CA ALA A 39 -18.58 -4.33 22.82
C ALA A 39 -17.82 -3.12 22.26
N GLU A 40 -18.00 -1.93 22.85
CA GLU A 40 -17.27 -0.71 22.50
C GLU A 40 -15.77 -0.88 22.71
N SER A 41 -15.36 -1.43 23.86
CA SER A 41 -13.94 -1.68 24.16
C SER A 41 -13.30 -2.65 23.17
N ARG A 42 -14.01 -3.72 22.79
CA ARG A 42 -13.54 -4.66 21.76
C ARG A 42 -13.45 -4.01 20.39
N ALA A 43 -14.43 -3.21 20.00
CA ALA A 43 -14.41 -2.47 18.73
C ALA A 43 -13.22 -1.51 18.66
N ALA A 44 -13.01 -0.70 19.69
CA ALA A 44 -11.86 0.21 19.78
C ALA A 44 -10.53 -0.54 19.70
N SER A 45 -10.41 -1.69 20.39
CA SER A 45 -9.19 -2.51 20.33
C SER A 45 -8.93 -3.07 18.92
N ALA A 46 -9.98 -3.49 18.21
CA ALA A 46 -9.89 -4.00 16.85
C ALA A 46 -9.51 -2.89 15.87
N GLU A 47 -10.10 -1.70 16.01
CA GLU A 47 -9.74 -0.52 15.20
C GLU A 47 -8.27 -0.13 15.38
N ALA A 48 -7.77 -0.14 16.62
CA ALA A 48 -6.36 0.12 16.90
C ALA A 48 -5.44 -0.91 16.23
N GLN A 49 -5.80 -2.19 16.27
CA GLN A 49 -5.05 -3.25 15.57
C GLN A 49 -5.09 -3.07 14.05
N ILE A 50 -6.25 -2.74 13.49
CA ILE A 50 -6.40 -2.46 12.06
C ILE A 50 -5.52 -1.26 11.65
N ALA A 51 -5.53 -0.19 12.44
CA ALA A 51 -4.70 0.98 12.19
C ALA A 51 -3.20 0.63 12.24
N HIS A 52 -2.77 -0.14 13.23
CA HIS A 52 -1.39 -0.60 13.36
C HIS A 52 -0.96 -1.46 12.16
N LEU A 53 -1.77 -2.45 11.77
CA LEU A 53 -1.48 -3.32 10.63
C LEU A 53 -1.44 -2.53 9.31
N LYS A 54 -2.36 -1.58 9.11
CA LYS A 54 -2.33 -0.68 7.95
C LYS A 54 -1.04 0.14 7.90
N HIS A 55 -0.59 0.66 9.04
CA HIS A 55 0.67 1.40 9.12
C HIS A 55 1.88 0.50 8.77
N LEU A 56 1.94 -0.72 9.28
CA LEU A 56 2.99 -1.68 8.93
C LEU A 56 2.99 -2.03 7.44
N ILE A 57 1.82 -2.27 6.85
CA ILE A 57 1.69 -2.53 5.40
C ILE A 57 2.18 -1.33 4.58
N ALA A 58 1.81 -0.12 4.97
CA ALA A 58 2.26 1.11 4.31
C ALA A 58 3.79 1.24 4.39
N ARG A 59 4.37 0.97 5.56
CA ARG A 59 5.83 0.99 5.74
C ARG A 59 6.54 -0.04 4.88
N MET A 60 6.09 -1.30 4.88
CA MET A 60 6.66 -2.35 4.03
C MET A 60 6.58 -1.99 2.54
N ARG A 61 5.49 -1.34 2.10
CA ARG A 61 5.36 -0.85 0.73
C ARG A 61 6.36 0.26 0.42
N GLN A 62 6.54 1.21 1.35
CA GLN A 62 7.53 2.28 1.21
C GLN A 62 8.96 1.72 1.20
N ASP A 63 9.27 0.74 2.03
CA ASP A 63 10.60 0.13 2.05
C ASP A 63 10.88 -0.63 0.74
N ARG A 64 9.87 -1.33 0.19
CA ARG A 64 10.02 -2.08 -1.07
C ARG A 64 10.06 -1.19 -2.31
N PHE A 65 9.22 -0.16 -2.37
CA PHE A 65 9.00 0.63 -3.59
C PHE A 65 9.48 2.08 -3.49
N GLY A 66 9.63 2.64 -2.29
CA GLY A 66 9.92 4.05 -2.07
C GLY A 66 11.24 4.49 -2.68
N ALA A 67 12.34 3.79 -2.39
CA ALA A 67 13.66 4.12 -2.97
C ALA A 67 13.70 3.96 -4.50
N SER A 68 12.89 3.06 -5.08
CA SER A 68 12.77 2.90 -6.53
C SER A 68 11.93 4.03 -7.15
N SER A 69 10.79 4.35 -6.54
CA SER A 69 9.88 5.41 -6.98
C SER A 69 10.54 6.78 -6.90
N GLU A 70 11.25 7.08 -5.83
CA GLU A 70 11.98 8.35 -5.68
C GLU A 70 13.10 8.49 -6.71
N ARG A 71 13.88 7.43 -6.94
CA ARG A 71 14.89 7.44 -8.01
C ARG A 71 14.28 7.62 -9.39
N GLY A 72 13.18 6.92 -9.68
CA GLY A 72 12.44 7.06 -10.94
C GLY A 72 11.92 8.48 -11.16
N ARG A 73 11.31 9.10 -10.12
CA ARG A 73 10.85 10.50 -10.18
C ARG A 73 11.98 11.48 -10.44
N ARG A 74 13.12 11.33 -9.75
CA ARG A 74 14.30 12.18 -9.99
C ARG A 74 14.84 12.04 -11.41
N LEU A 75 14.93 10.81 -11.91
CA LEU A 75 15.38 10.55 -13.28
C LEU A 75 14.41 11.14 -14.31
N LEU A 76 13.10 10.98 -14.10
CA LEU A 76 12.09 11.58 -14.97
C LEU A 76 12.21 13.11 -14.98
N ALA A 77 12.31 13.75 -13.82
CA ALA A 77 12.49 15.20 -13.74
C ALA A 77 13.76 15.68 -14.47
N GLN A 78 14.85 14.91 -14.40
CA GLN A 78 16.06 15.22 -15.16
C GLN A 78 15.83 15.10 -16.68
N LEU A 79 15.18 14.02 -17.14
CA LEU A 79 14.87 13.82 -18.55
C LEU A 79 13.87 14.86 -19.10
N GLU A 80 12.92 15.30 -18.29
CA GLU A 80 11.99 16.38 -18.62
C GLU A 80 12.73 17.71 -18.83
N LEU A 81 13.69 18.04 -17.94
CA LEU A 81 14.52 19.23 -18.11
C LEU A 81 15.39 19.16 -19.37
N GLU A 82 16.05 18.01 -19.61
CA GLU A 82 16.85 17.80 -20.83
C GLU A 82 15.98 17.91 -22.10
N LEU A 83 14.72 17.45 -22.04
CA LEU A 83 13.76 17.61 -23.13
C LEU A 83 13.43 19.09 -23.36
N GLU A 84 13.12 19.84 -22.30
CA GLU A 84 12.84 21.28 -22.39
C GLU A 84 14.03 22.06 -22.98
N GLU A 85 15.26 21.75 -22.59
CA GLU A 85 16.47 22.35 -23.17
C GLU A 85 16.58 22.05 -24.68
N LEU A 86 16.27 20.82 -25.10
CA LEU A 86 16.27 20.47 -26.52
C LEU A 86 15.14 21.16 -27.29
N GLU A 87 13.96 21.30 -26.70
CA GLU A 87 12.83 21.99 -27.32
C GLU A 87 13.10 23.49 -27.47
N THR A 88 13.69 24.12 -26.45
CA THR A 88 14.08 25.53 -26.51
C THR A 88 15.18 25.78 -27.53
N THR A 89 16.23 24.95 -27.57
CA THR A 89 17.28 25.08 -28.60
C THR A 89 16.73 24.92 -30.02
N LEU A 90 15.80 23.99 -30.25
CA LEU A 90 15.12 23.85 -31.55
C LEU A 90 14.24 25.06 -31.88
N ALA A 91 13.57 25.65 -30.89
CA ALA A 91 12.76 26.85 -31.07
C ALA A 91 13.62 28.10 -31.35
N GLU A 92 14.79 28.20 -30.72
CA GLU A 92 15.78 29.25 -30.98
C GLU A 92 16.41 29.11 -32.38
N ASP A 93 16.71 27.89 -32.80
CA ASP A 93 17.25 27.56 -34.13
C ASP A 93 16.18 27.57 -35.24
N ALA A 94 14.91 27.82 -34.90
CA ALA A 94 13.85 27.91 -35.88
C ALA A 94 14.13 29.05 -36.88
N PRO A 95 13.97 28.83 -38.20
CA PRO A 95 14.30 29.81 -39.24
C PRO A 95 13.50 31.12 -39.12
N GLU A 96 12.39 31.08 -38.38
CA GLU A 96 11.50 32.21 -38.07
C GLU A 96 12.14 33.20 -37.07
N ASN A 97 13.06 32.71 -36.23
CA ASN A 97 13.74 33.47 -35.18
C ASN A 97 15.21 33.83 -35.54
N ALA A 98 15.71 33.35 -36.68
CA ALA A 98 17.07 33.59 -37.12
C ALA A 98 17.24 34.96 -37.80
N VAL A 99 18.15 35.81 -37.30
CA VAL A 99 18.78 36.86 -38.12
C VAL A 99 19.70 36.15 -39.12
N ASN A 100 19.17 35.98 -40.33
CA ASN A 100 19.72 35.31 -41.50
C ASN A 100 21.27 35.16 -41.55
N PRO A 101 21.78 33.92 -41.58
CA PRO A 101 23.01 33.66 -42.32
C PRO A 101 22.95 32.36 -43.15
N ALA A 102 23.61 32.45 -44.30
CA ALA A 102 23.75 31.42 -45.31
C ALA A 102 24.17 30.03 -44.77
N VAL A 103 23.53 29.00 -45.35
CA VAL A 103 24.02 27.65 -45.67
C VAL A 103 24.60 26.83 -44.51
N ARG A 104 23.84 25.81 -44.09
CA ARG A 104 24.42 24.54 -43.61
C ARG A 104 23.74 23.35 -44.27
N ALA A 105 24.46 22.72 -45.18
CA ALA A 105 24.10 21.44 -45.78
C ALA A 105 24.06 20.35 -44.69
N THR A 106 22.93 19.65 -44.61
CA THR A 106 22.75 18.49 -43.73
C THR A 106 23.47 17.28 -44.33
N ALA A 107 24.53 16.83 -43.68
CA ALA A 107 25.09 15.50 -43.92
C ALA A 107 24.19 14.44 -43.24
N PRO A 108 23.85 13.33 -43.90
CA PRO A 108 23.03 12.28 -43.28
C PRO A 108 23.80 11.62 -42.13
N ARG A 109 23.18 11.58 -40.94
CA ARG A 109 23.71 10.88 -39.76
C ARG A 109 23.79 9.38 -40.03
N SER A 110 25.02 8.87 -40.11
CA SER A 110 25.30 7.43 -40.12
C SER A 110 25.09 6.86 -38.72
N ASN A 111 24.01 6.10 -38.52
CA ASN A 111 23.83 5.26 -37.35
C ASN A 111 24.83 4.11 -37.41
N ARG A 112 26.01 4.30 -36.82
CA ARG A 112 26.92 3.21 -36.50
C ARG A 112 26.42 2.54 -35.22
N GLY A 113 25.44 1.64 -35.39
CA GLY A 113 25.10 0.67 -34.34
C GLY A 113 26.35 -0.13 -33.94
N ARG A 114 26.31 -0.79 -32.77
CA ARG A 114 27.45 -1.58 -32.26
C ARG A 114 27.97 -2.53 -33.34
N GLN A 115 29.18 -2.28 -33.83
CA GLN A 115 29.86 -3.17 -34.76
C GLN A 115 30.09 -4.51 -34.05
N PRO A 116 29.72 -5.67 -34.64
CA PRO A 116 30.04 -6.96 -34.04
C PRO A 116 31.57 -7.10 -33.89
N LEU A 117 32.01 -7.70 -32.79
CA LEU A 117 33.41 -8.05 -32.59
C LEU A 117 33.92 -8.92 -33.75
N ARG A 118 35.14 -8.67 -34.21
CA ARG A 118 35.82 -9.41 -35.30
C ARG A 118 35.74 -10.92 -35.06
N ALA A 119 35.56 -11.69 -36.13
CA ALA A 119 35.37 -13.15 -36.05
C ALA A 119 36.58 -13.87 -35.43
N ASP A 120 37.77 -13.30 -35.63
CA ASP A 120 39.07 -13.87 -35.24
C ASP A 120 39.43 -13.59 -33.78
N LEU A 121 38.57 -12.86 -33.06
CA LEU A 121 38.79 -12.60 -31.64
C LEU A 121 38.50 -13.88 -30.85
N PRO A 122 39.44 -14.37 -30.01
CA PRO A 122 39.18 -15.54 -29.18
C PRO A 122 37.97 -15.27 -28.28
N ARG A 123 36.93 -16.10 -28.42
CA ARG A 123 35.71 -16.04 -27.60
C ARG A 123 35.73 -17.19 -26.63
N GLU A 124 35.82 -16.89 -25.34
CA GLU A 124 35.61 -17.87 -24.29
C GLU A 124 34.14 -17.84 -23.85
N ARG A 125 33.47 -19.00 -23.93
CA ARG A 125 32.12 -19.18 -23.38
C ARG A 125 32.23 -19.95 -22.08
N VAL A 126 32.14 -19.24 -20.95
CA VAL A 126 32.02 -19.87 -19.64
C VAL A 126 30.54 -20.08 -19.34
N VAL A 127 30.09 -21.35 -19.31
CA VAL A 127 28.75 -21.70 -18.85
C VAL A 127 28.81 -21.86 -17.34
N ILE A 128 28.29 -20.86 -16.62
CA ILE A 128 28.16 -20.94 -15.16
C ILE A 128 26.89 -21.75 -14.87
N PRO A 129 26.97 -22.90 -14.18
CA PRO A 129 25.79 -23.66 -13.83
C PRO A 129 24.92 -22.84 -12.88
N ALA A 130 23.61 -22.82 -13.16
CA ALA A 130 22.66 -22.22 -12.22
C ALA A 130 22.67 -23.03 -10.92
N PRO A 131 22.59 -22.37 -9.74
CA PRO A 131 22.46 -23.07 -8.48
C PRO A 131 21.19 -23.92 -8.47
N THR A 132 21.30 -25.17 -8.00
CA THR A 132 20.19 -26.13 -7.96
C THR A 132 19.15 -25.81 -6.88
N GLN A 133 19.52 -24.97 -5.90
CA GLN A 133 18.69 -24.55 -4.77
C GLN A 133 18.81 -23.03 -4.57
N CYS A 134 17.72 -22.35 -4.19
CA CYS A 134 17.83 -20.94 -3.80
C CYS A 134 18.64 -20.83 -2.49
N PRO A 135 19.69 -20.00 -2.42
CA PRO A 135 20.37 -19.72 -1.16
C PRO A 135 19.47 -19.01 -0.14
N CYS A 136 18.30 -18.51 -0.57
CA CYS A 136 17.31 -17.83 0.26
C CYS A 136 16.33 -18.78 0.99
N CYS A 137 15.91 -19.87 0.34
CA CYS A 137 14.79 -20.70 0.82
C CYS A 137 14.97 -22.21 0.59
N GLY A 138 16.08 -22.66 -0.01
CA GLY A 138 16.40 -24.09 -0.19
C GLY A 138 15.53 -24.84 -1.19
N SER A 139 14.54 -24.21 -1.82
CA SER A 139 13.65 -24.86 -2.79
C SER A 139 14.36 -25.20 -4.10
N VAL A 140 14.00 -26.34 -4.70
CA VAL A 140 14.48 -26.77 -6.02
C VAL A 140 13.94 -25.83 -7.11
N SER A 141 14.85 -25.20 -7.86
CA SER A 141 14.52 -24.13 -8.82
C SER A 141 13.77 -24.67 -10.05
N SER A 142 12.51 -24.26 -10.23
CA SER A 142 11.70 -24.57 -11.40
C SER A 142 11.72 -23.40 -12.41
N ARG A 143 12.80 -23.31 -13.21
CA ARG A 143 12.97 -22.60 -14.51
C ARG A 143 12.24 -21.26 -14.79
N ARG A 144 11.72 -20.54 -13.81
CA ARG A 144 11.21 -19.16 -13.95
C ARG A 144 12.00 -18.25 -13.03
N LEU A 145 12.83 -17.42 -13.66
CA LEU A 145 13.60 -16.36 -13.01
C LEU A 145 12.67 -15.19 -12.67
N THR A 146 12.03 -15.23 -11.49
CA THR A 146 11.48 -14.10 -10.69
C THR A 146 10.84 -14.65 -9.40
N PRO A 147 10.73 -13.86 -8.32
CA PRO A 147 11.55 -14.02 -7.13
C PRO A 147 10.92 -14.90 -6.04
N CYS A 148 11.76 -15.72 -5.41
CA CYS A 148 11.82 -15.80 -3.95
C CYS A 148 12.79 -14.72 -3.45
#